data_AF-A0A9W6DTW1-F1
#
_entry.id   AF-A0A9W6DTW1-F1
#
_cell.length_a   1.000
_cell.length_b   1.000
_cell.length_c   1.000
_cell.angle_alpha   90.00
_cell.angle_beta   90.00
_cell.angle_gamma   90.00
#
_symmetry.space_group_name_H-M   'P 1'
#
loop_
_entity.id
_entity.type
_entity.pdbx_description
1 polymer ?
#
loop_
_entity_poly.entity_id
_entity_poly.type
_entity_poly.pdbx_seq_one_letter_code
_entity_poly.pdbx_strand_id
1 'polypeptide(L)'
;MAQRRGKNEKHLGAGAAAPDGPALVLDYLREFDLSFAILLALRSLAVALIRLVTIPMLTVATEVSTNLHNKITKAHAAKALRELHQNKQIEGRAAGKQIVYHALQETSNEVTPEMIAALDEQTEQLQKQVSGLEAAEKKTRAELAAICARPLLSELRRDVGQLEQEHEAIRVRLVQARGSNAGTVPVQVKVDAETDWKHWQNQANVRGQICRDLWRMCSEVVPDNMAREELWEDLGLEGPFLK
;
A
#
# COMPACT_ATOMS: atom_id res chain seq x y z
N MET A 1 -5.13 45.11 -1.32
CA MET A 1 -5.30 45.47 0.11
C MET A 1 -6.74 45.16 0.53
N ALA A 2 -6.87 44.43 1.65
CA ALA A 2 -7.97 44.41 2.61
C ALA A 2 -9.45 44.18 2.17
N GLN A 3 -9.91 42.94 2.42
CA GLN A 3 -10.95 42.57 3.40
C GLN A 3 -12.20 43.47 3.60
N ARG A 4 -13.41 42.91 3.34
CA ARG A 4 -14.54 42.73 4.29
C ARG A 4 -15.90 42.74 3.58
N ARG A 5 -16.71 41.69 3.85
CA ARG A 5 -18.20 41.59 3.95
C ARG A 5 -18.53 40.12 3.64
N GLY A 6 -19.05 39.30 4.55
CA GLY A 6 -20.18 39.51 5.44
C GLY A 6 -21.24 38.48 5.06
N LYS A 7 -21.04 37.21 5.46
CA LYS A 7 -21.99 36.11 5.23
C LYS A 7 -23.10 36.18 6.28
N ASN A 8 -24.28 36.62 5.85
CA ASN A 8 -25.55 36.39 6.53
C ASN A 8 -26.47 35.72 5.50
N GLU A 9 -26.47 34.40 5.45
CA GLU A 9 -27.55 33.66 4.81
C GLU A 9 -28.46 33.09 5.89
N LYS A 10 -29.66 33.64 5.88
CA LYS A 10 -30.81 33.25 6.68
C LYS A 10 -31.28 31.89 6.19
N HIS A 11 -31.26 30.86 7.03
CA HIS A 11 -32.18 29.73 6.84
C HIS A 11 -33.48 30.02 7.57
N LEU A 12 -34.39 30.67 6.83
CA LEU A 12 -35.82 30.62 7.06
C LEU A 12 -36.34 29.32 6.45
N GLY A 13 -36.97 28.51 7.29
CA GLY A 13 -37.66 27.27 6.93
C GLY A 13 -38.49 26.84 8.12
N ALA A 14 -39.54 27.61 8.40
CA ALA A 14 -40.52 27.34 9.42
C ALA A 14 -41.43 26.18 9.02
N GLY A 15 -41.86 25.40 10.01
CA GLY A 15 -43.22 24.86 10.05
C GLY A 15 -43.54 23.73 9.07
N ALA A 16 -43.01 22.55 9.33
CA ALA A 16 -43.73 21.31 9.03
C ALA A 16 -43.64 20.43 10.27
N ALA A 17 -44.75 20.35 11.00
CA ALA A 17 -44.93 19.31 12.01
C ALA A 17 -44.87 17.97 11.28
N ALA A 18 -43.73 17.29 11.35
CA ALA A 18 -43.66 15.90 10.96
C ALA A 18 -44.44 15.10 12.02
N PRO A 19 -45.55 14.43 11.68
CA PRO A 19 -46.31 13.61 12.62
C PRO A 19 -45.49 12.43 13.18
N ASP A 20 -44.33 12.13 12.59
CA ASP A 20 -43.46 11.01 12.96
C ASP A 20 -42.42 11.31 14.05
N GLY A 21 -42.31 12.55 14.55
CA GLY A 21 -41.29 12.91 15.54
C GLY A 21 -41.31 12.04 16.81
N PRO A 22 -42.47 11.86 17.47
CA PRO A 22 -42.58 11.01 18.66
C PRO A 22 -42.40 9.51 18.35
N ALA A 23 -42.91 9.03 17.22
CA ALA A 23 -42.78 7.63 16.80
C ALA A 23 -41.31 7.27 16.52
N LEU A 24 -40.58 8.12 15.81
CA LEU A 24 -39.16 7.92 15.52
C LEU A 24 -38.29 7.90 16.79
N VAL A 25 -38.66 8.69 17.80
CA VAL A 25 -37.97 8.69 19.10
C VAL A 25 -38.29 7.42 19.89
N LEU A 26 -39.54 6.94 19.86
CA LEU A 26 -39.91 5.66 20.47
C LEU A 26 -39.21 4.47 19.82
N ASP A 27 -39.20 4.40 18.49
CA ASP A 27 -38.55 3.31 17.75
C ASP A 27 -37.04 3.33 17.98
N TYR A 28 -36.41 4.51 17.99
CA TYR A 28 -35.01 4.66 18.37
C TYR A 28 -34.74 4.15 19.79
N LEU A 29 -35.57 4.52 20.77
CA LEU A 29 -35.39 4.06 22.15
C LEU A 29 -35.58 2.54 22.27
N ARG A 30 -36.54 1.95 21.54
CA ARG A 30 -36.77 0.50 21.51
C ARG A 30 -35.63 -0.27 20.86
N GLU A 31 -35.13 0.18 19.71
CA GLU A 31 -33.99 -0.44 19.03
C GLU A 31 -32.71 -0.37 19.86
N PHE A 32 -32.49 0.76 20.55
CA PHE A 32 -31.33 0.94 21.43
C PHE A 32 -31.42 0.05 22.67
N ASP A 33 -32.61 -0.08 23.28
CA ASP A 33 -32.86 -0.98 24.41
C ASP A 33 -32.77 -2.46 23.99
N LEU A 34 -33.22 -2.84 22.79
CA LEU A 34 -33.10 -4.20 22.25
C LEU A 34 -31.63 -4.58 22.00
N SER A 35 -30.85 -3.65 21.46
CA SER A 35 -29.41 -3.83 21.23
C SER A 35 -28.62 -4.03 22.53
N PHE A 36 -29.06 -3.39 23.62
CA PHE A 36 -28.38 -3.47 24.91
C PHE A 36 -28.86 -4.65 25.77
N ALA A 37 -30.12 -5.08 25.64
CA ALA A 37 -30.61 -6.33 26.24
C ALA A 37 -29.84 -7.55 25.72
N ILE A 38 -29.54 -7.57 24.41
CA ILE A 38 -28.66 -8.57 23.78
C ILE A 38 -27.23 -8.48 24.35
N LEU A 39 -26.71 -7.26 24.55
CA LEU A 39 -25.39 -7.04 25.16
C LEU A 39 -25.32 -7.45 26.64
N LEU A 40 -26.43 -7.35 27.38
CA LEU A 40 -26.54 -7.82 28.77
C LEU A 40 -26.70 -9.34 28.85
N ALA A 41 -27.42 -9.96 27.92
CA ALA A 41 -27.55 -11.42 27.85
C ALA A 41 -26.20 -12.09 27.59
N LEU A 42 -25.35 -11.48 26.76
CA LEU A 42 -23.96 -11.93 26.52
C LEU A 42 -23.01 -11.73 27.72
N ARG A 43 -23.47 -11.17 28.85
CA ARG A 43 -22.67 -10.85 30.05
C ARG A 43 -22.84 -11.85 31.22
N SER A 44 -23.24 -13.09 30.94
CA SER A 44 -23.21 -14.17 31.94
C SER A 44 -21.81 -14.40 32.56
N LEU A 45 -20.73 -13.88 31.94
CA LEU A 45 -19.35 -14.07 32.43
C LEU A 45 -18.78 -12.99 33.37
N ALA A 46 -19.52 -11.93 33.75
CA ALA A 46 -18.92 -10.81 34.51
C ALA A 46 -19.82 -10.25 35.63
N VAL A 47 -20.20 -11.10 36.59
CA VAL A 47 -20.94 -10.73 37.81
C VAL A 47 -20.18 -9.70 38.68
N ALA A 48 -18.89 -9.44 38.45
CA ALA A 48 -18.11 -8.44 39.20
C ALA A 48 -18.17 -7.00 38.64
N LEU A 49 -18.65 -6.76 37.42
CA LEU A 49 -18.61 -5.42 36.81
C LEU A 49 -19.92 -4.62 36.91
N ILE A 50 -21.02 -5.25 37.34
CA ILE A 50 -22.36 -4.63 37.40
C ILE A 50 -22.49 -3.61 38.55
N ARG A 51 -21.55 -3.60 39.50
CA ARG A 51 -21.49 -2.54 40.55
C ARG A 51 -20.55 -1.37 40.24
N LEU A 52 -19.75 -1.42 39.16
CA LEU A 52 -18.78 -0.36 38.86
C LEU A 52 -18.93 0.30 37.48
N VAL A 53 -19.88 -0.15 36.66
CA VAL A 53 -20.14 0.50 35.37
C VAL A 53 -21.62 0.82 35.28
N THR A 54 -21.98 1.99 35.83
CA THR A 54 -23.14 2.77 35.42
C THR A 54 -22.92 3.15 33.95
N ILE A 55 -23.18 2.22 33.04
CA ILE A 55 -23.21 2.47 31.59
C ILE A 55 -24.38 3.43 31.36
N PRO A 56 -24.22 4.52 30.59
CA PRO A 56 -25.19 5.61 30.58
C PRO A 56 -26.44 5.17 29.83
N MET A 57 -27.34 4.46 30.52
CA MET A 57 -28.73 4.30 30.12
C MET A 57 -29.47 5.60 30.45
N LEU A 58 -28.95 6.72 29.94
CA LEU A 58 -29.39 8.06 30.32
C LEU A 58 -29.61 8.94 29.11
N THR A 59 -30.68 8.71 28.33
CA THR A 59 -30.91 9.55 27.15
C THR A 59 -31.47 10.93 27.55
N VAL A 60 -30.67 11.96 27.25
CA VAL A 60 -31.10 13.36 27.34
C VAL A 60 -31.47 13.83 25.92
N ALA A 61 -32.40 14.78 25.79
CA ALA A 61 -32.85 15.31 24.50
C ALA A 61 -31.71 15.77 23.55
N THR A 62 -30.55 16.13 24.09
CA THR A 62 -29.35 16.46 23.31
C THR A 62 -28.79 15.21 22.60
N GLU A 63 -28.70 14.08 23.30
CA GLU A 63 -28.14 12.83 22.79
C GLU A 63 -29.06 12.16 21.76
N VAL A 64 -30.37 12.22 22.01
CA VAL A 64 -31.39 11.76 21.04
C VAL A 64 -31.28 12.54 19.73
N SER A 65 -31.18 13.88 19.82
CA SER A 65 -31.00 14.75 18.65
C SER A 65 -29.71 14.44 17.88
N THR A 66 -28.60 14.17 18.56
CA THR A 66 -27.31 13.88 17.91
C THR A 66 -27.27 12.49 17.29
N ASN A 67 -27.81 11.47 17.96
CA ASN A 67 -27.84 10.09 17.44
C ASN A 67 -28.82 9.93 16.27
N LEU A 68 -29.91 10.70 16.25
CA LEU A 68 -30.80 10.84 15.09
C LEU A 68 -30.25 11.78 14.00
N HIS A 69 -28.95 12.11 14.03
CA HIS A 69 -28.27 12.94 13.03
C HIS A 69 -28.96 14.30 12.78
N ASN A 70 -29.48 14.93 13.83
CA ASN A 70 -30.23 16.18 13.78
C ASN A 70 -31.51 16.16 12.92
N LYS A 71 -32.03 14.96 12.57
CA LYS A 71 -33.35 14.83 11.91
C LYS A 71 -34.48 15.42 12.75
N ILE A 72 -34.30 15.43 14.07
CA ILE A 72 -35.17 16.11 15.04
C ILE A 72 -34.30 17.12 15.80
N THR A 73 -34.77 18.36 15.93
CA THR A 73 -34.06 19.39 16.72
C THR A 73 -34.13 19.07 18.21
N LYS A 74 -33.13 19.48 18.99
CA LYS A 74 -33.10 19.31 20.47
C LYS A 74 -34.39 19.78 21.16
N ALA A 75 -35.01 20.87 20.69
CA ALA A 75 -36.26 21.38 21.22
C ALA A 75 -37.45 20.45 20.92
N HIS A 76 -37.50 19.87 19.72
CA HIS A 76 -38.52 18.90 19.33
C HIS A 76 -38.30 17.54 20.01
N ALA A 77 -37.07 17.07 20.16
CA ALA A 77 -36.74 15.86 20.91
C ALA A 77 -37.15 16.02 22.39
N ALA A 78 -36.88 17.18 23.00
CA ALA A 78 -37.31 17.46 24.37
C ALA A 78 -38.84 17.53 24.51
N LYS A 79 -39.56 17.99 23.48
CA LYS A 79 -41.03 18.00 23.46
C LYS A 79 -41.58 16.58 23.31
N ALA A 80 -41.06 15.81 22.36
CA ALA A 80 -41.43 14.43 22.12
C ALA A 80 -41.21 13.56 23.36
N LEU A 81 -40.04 13.63 24.01
CA LEU A 81 -39.78 12.87 25.25
C LEU A 81 -40.74 13.25 26.39
N ARG A 82 -41.10 14.53 26.52
CA ARG A 82 -42.09 14.97 27.52
C ARG A 82 -43.49 14.45 27.20
N GLU A 83 -43.89 14.46 25.93
CA GLU A 83 -45.18 13.96 25.45
C GLU A 83 -45.29 12.45 25.63
N LEU A 84 -44.25 11.70 25.26
CA LEU A 84 -44.16 10.25 25.45
C LEU A 84 -44.17 9.84 26.93
N HIS A 85 -43.54 10.64 27.79
CA HIS A 85 -43.58 10.44 29.25
C HIS A 85 -44.97 10.74 29.82
N GLN A 86 -45.63 11.81 29.36
CA GLN A 86 -47.02 12.11 29.75
C GLN A 86 -48.00 11.02 29.30
N ASN A 87 -47.76 10.44 28.12
CA ASN A 87 -48.53 9.31 27.58
C ASN A 87 -48.16 7.95 28.21
N LYS A 88 -47.27 7.93 29.22
CA LYS A 88 -46.78 6.72 29.92
C LYS A 88 -46.19 5.64 28.99
N GLN A 89 -45.63 6.05 27.85
CA GLN A 89 -44.97 5.13 26.93
C GLN A 89 -43.48 4.96 27.23
N ILE A 90 -42.91 5.90 27.98
CA ILE A 90 -41.53 5.91 28.48
C ILE A 90 -41.51 6.36 29.94
N GLU A 91 -40.57 5.85 30.74
CA GLU A 91 -40.37 6.29 32.12
C GLU A 91 -39.22 7.29 32.18
N GLY A 92 -39.41 8.35 32.99
CA GLY A 92 -38.46 9.44 33.16
C GLY A 92 -37.93 9.46 34.59
N ARG A 93 -36.62 9.26 34.78
CA ARG A 93 -35.97 9.36 36.09
C ARG A 93 -35.17 10.66 36.20
N ALA A 94 -35.33 11.37 37.31
CA ALA A 94 -34.57 12.56 37.60
C ALA A 94 -33.15 12.17 38.07
N ALA A 95 -32.14 12.54 37.30
CA ALA A 95 -30.73 12.37 37.64
C ALA A 95 -30.10 13.75 37.85
N GLY A 96 -30.14 14.25 39.09
CA GLY A 96 -29.63 15.57 39.44
C GLY A 96 -30.40 16.71 38.77
N LYS A 97 -29.75 17.49 37.89
CA LYS A 97 -30.36 18.65 37.19
C LYS A 97 -31.06 18.27 35.88
N GLN A 98 -31.01 17.01 35.47
CA GLN A 98 -31.54 16.55 34.18
C GLN A 98 -32.53 15.40 34.38
N ILE A 99 -33.54 15.33 33.51
CA ILE A 99 -34.47 14.20 33.43
C ILE A 99 -34.00 13.30 32.31
N VAL A 100 -33.97 12.02 32.63
CA VAL A 100 -33.48 10.96 31.78
C VAL A 100 -34.63 10.05 31.44
N TYR A 101 -34.80 9.76 30.16
CA TYR A 101 -35.90 8.95 29.67
C TYR A 101 -35.41 7.59 29.20
N HIS A 102 -36.17 6.54 29.51
CA HIS A 102 -35.96 5.17 29.04
C HIS A 102 -37.29 4.56 28.58
N ALA A 103 -37.24 3.63 27.63
CA ALA A 103 -38.45 2.91 27.25
C ALA A 103 -38.91 1.99 28.40
N LEU A 104 -40.20 1.71 28.45
CA LEU A 104 -40.74 0.70 29.34
C LEU A 104 -40.29 -0.68 28.86
N GLN A 105 -39.49 -1.37 29.67
CA GLN A 105 -39.19 -2.77 29.46
C GLN A 105 -40.37 -3.60 29.97
N GLU A 106 -41.00 -4.37 29.10
CA GLU A 106 -41.94 -5.39 29.54
C GLU A 106 -41.16 -6.43 30.34
N THR A 107 -41.40 -6.50 31.65
CA THR A 107 -40.90 -7.59 32.49
C THR A 107 -41.71 -8.83 32.15
N SER A 108 -41.40 -9.47 31.02
CA SER A 108 -41.99 -10.77 30.70
C SER A 108 -41.52 -11.77 31.76
N ASN A 109 -42.44 -12.18 32.63
CA ASN A 109 -42.21 -13.23 33.63
C ASN A 109 -42.13 -14.64 33.00
N GLU A 110 -42.12 -14.75 31.67
CA GLU A 110 -42.08 -16.05 30.95
C GLU A 110 -40.65 -16.54 30.64
N VAL A 111 -39.61 -15.78 30.98
CA VAL A 111 -38.22 -16.23 30.77
C VAL A 111 -37.82 -17.17 31.90
N THR A 112 -37.95 -18.47 31.68
CA THR A 112 -37.47 -19.50 32.60
C THR A 112 -35.96 -19.68 32.47
N PRO A 113 -35.26 -20.08 33.56
CA PRO A 113 -33.81 -20.30 33.51
C PRO A 113 -33.40 -21.38 32.48
N GLU A 114 -34.27 -22.35 32.21
CA GLU A 114 -34.06 -23.37 31.17
C GLU A 114 -34.01 -22.76 29.76
N MET A 115 -34.85 -21.74 29.50
CA MET A 115 -34.88 -21.07 28.19
C MET A 115 -33.63 -20.21 27.98
N ILE A 116 -33.10 -19.61 29.05
CA ILE A 116 -31.81 -18.89 29.03
C ILE A 116 -30.67 -19.87 28.73
N ALA A 117 -30.62 -21.01 29.43
CA ALA A 117 -29.58 -22.02 29.22
C ALA A 117 -29.61 -22.59 27.79
N ALA A 118 -30.81 -22.80 27.22
CA ALA A 118 -30.95 -23.24 25.84
C ALA A 118 -30.47 -22.20 24.82
N LEU A 119 -30.70 -20.90 25.08
CA LEU A 119 -30.19 -19.80 24.24
C LEU A 119 -28.67 -19.64 24.35
N ASP A 120 -28.10 -19.86 25.54
CA ASP A 120 -26.65 -19.86 25.75
C ASP A 120 -25.99 -21.01 24.98
N GLU A 121 -26.57 -22.23 25.02
CA GLU A 121 -26.08 -23.37 24.25
C GLU A 121 -26.14 -23.12 22.73
N GLN A 122 -27.23 -22.55 22.24
CA GLN A 122 -27.35 -22.14 20.83
C GLN A 122 -26.32 -21.07 20.46
N THR A 123 -26.08 -20.12 21.34
CA THR A 123 -25.08 -19.06 21.14
C THR A 123 -23.68 -19.64 21.03
N GLU A 124 -23.31 -20.56 21.93
CA GLU A 124 -22.03 -21.27 21.86
C GLU A 124 -21.90 -22.10 20.59
N GLN A 125 -22.96 -22.81 20.20
CA GLN A 125 -22.97 -23.63 18.99
C GLN A 125 -22.78 -22.76 17.74
N LEU A 126 -23.49 -21.64 17.64
CA LEU A 126 -23.37 -20.69 16.54
C LEU A 126 -21.98 -20.05 16.51
N GLN A 127 -21.41 -19.67 17.66
CA GLN A 127 -20.05 -19.14 17.73
C GLN A 127 -18.99 -20.16 17.25
N LYS A 128 -19.16 -21.45 17.61
CA LYS A 128 -18.30 -22.54 17.12
C LYS A 128 -18.45 -22.72 15.60
N GLN A 129 -19.66 -22.64 15.08
CA GLN A 129 -19.91 -22.71 13.63
C GLN A 129 -19.30 -21.53 12.88
N VAL A 130 -19.48 -20.30 13.37
CA VAL A 130 -18.91 -19.09 12.76
C VAL A 130 -17.39 -19.17 12.72
N SER A 131 -16.75 -19.50 13.85
CA SER A 131 -15.28 -19.64 13.89
C SER A 131 -14.76 -20.76 12.99
N GLY A 132 -15.48 -21.87 12.88
CA GLY A 132 -15.17 -22.95 11.94
C GLY A 132 -15.29 -22.52 10.47
N LEU A 133 -16.35 -21.80 10.12
CA LEU A 133 -16.57 -21.29 8.77
C LEU A 133 -15.54 -20.21 8.38
N GLU A 134 -15.18 -19.32 9.30
CA GLU A 134 -14.11 -18.33 9.06
C GLU A 134 -12.76 -19.00 8.82
N ALA A 135 -12.43 -20.06 9.56
CA ALA A 135 -11.21 -20.83 9.32
C ALA A 135 -11.23 -21.53 7.95
N ALA A 136 -12.38 -22.09 7.55
CA ALA A 136 -12.56 -22.71 6.24
C ALA A 136 -12.48 -21.69 5.10
N GLU A 137 -13.06 -20.49 5.24
CA GLU A 137 -12.97 -19.40 4.26
C GLU A 137 -11.52 -18.96 4.05
N LYS A 138 -10.78 -18.74 5.15
CA LYS A 138 -9.35 -18.39 5.06
C LYS A 138 -8.55 -19.47 4.34
N LYS A 139 -8.81 -20.74 4.63
CA LYS A 139 -8.14 -21.88 3.99
C LYS A 139 -8.45 -21.95 2.49
N THR A 140 -9.73 -21.93 2.11
CA THR A 140 -10.14 -22.03 0.69
C THR A 140 -9.67 -20.81 -0.11
N ARG A 141 -9.64 -19.63 0.50
CA ARG A 141 -9.08 -18.42 -0.11
C ARG A 141 -7.58 -18.53 -0.37
N ALA A 142 -6.82 -19.12 0.57
CA ALA A 142 -5.40 -19.38 0.38
C ALA A 142 -5.15 -20.41 -0.73
N GLU A 143 -5.95 -21.48 -0.78
CA GLU A 143 -5.88 -22.49 -1.85
C GLU A 143 -6.21 -21.88 -3.22
N LEU A 144 -7.25 -21.05 -3.30
CA LEU A 144 -7.61 -20.34 -4.52
C LEU A 144 -6.47 -19.41 -4.99
N ALA A 145 -5.88 -18.64 -4.07
CA ALA A 145 -4.75 -17.77 -4.38
C ALA A 145 -3.55 -18.57 -4.91
N ALA A 146 -3.27 -19.74 -4.34
CA ALA A 146 -2.20 -20.62 -4.81
C ALA A 146 -2.47 -21.19 -6.21
N ILE A 147 -3.73 -21.51 -6.52
CA ILE A 147 -4.13 -21.98 -7.86
C ILE A 147 -4.02 -20.84 -8.88
N CYS A 148 -4.54 -19.65 -8.56
CA CYS A 148 -4.49 -18.48 -9.44
C CYS A 148 -3.07 -17.96 -9.68
N ALA A 149 -2.14 -18.19 -8.75
CA ALA A 149 -0.73 -17.87 -8.94
C ALA A 149 -0.02 -18.78 -9.95
N ARG A 150 -0.60 -19.95 -10.29
CA ARG A 150 -0.04 -20.83 -11.32
C ARG A 150 -0.52 -20.35 -12.69
N PRO A 151 0.40 -20.03 -13.63
CA PRO A 151 0.01 -19.64 -14.98
C PRO A 151 -0.71 -20.79 -15.68
N LEU A 152 -1.59 -20.44 -16.63
CA LEU A 152 -2.31 -21.46 -17.40
C LEU A 152 -1.32 -22.24 -18.27
N LEU A 153 -1.57 -23.54 -18.46
CA LEU A 153 -0.70 -24.39 -19.28
C LEU A 153 -0.60 -23.88 -20.73
N SER A 154 -1.66 -23.26 -21.25
CA SER A 154 -1.67 -22.62 -22.58
C SER A 154 -0.76 -21.40 -22.64
N GLU A 155 -0.75 -20.57 -21.59
CA GLU A 155 0.13 -19.39 -21.49
C GLU A 155 1.58 -19.83 -21.38
N LEU A 156 1.86 -20.83 -20.54
CA LEU A 156 3.21 -21.38 -20.39
C LEU A 156 3.74 -21.97 -21.71
N ARG A 157 2.91 -22.68 -22.47
CA ARG A 157 3.29 -23.21 -23.80
C ARG A 157 3.59 -22.09 -24.79
N ARG A 158 2.79 -21.01 -24.78
CA ARG A 158 3.01 -19.84 -25.62
C ARG A 158 4.34 -19.17 -25.26
N ASP A 159 4.59 -18.95 -23.98
CA ASP A 159 5.79 -18.26 -23.48
C ASP A 159 7.06 -19.09 -23.78
N VAL A 160 7.00 -20.42 -23.60
CA VAL A 160 8.09 -21.32 -24.00
C VAL A 160 8.35 -21.21 -25.50
N GLY A 161 7.30 -21.25 -26.34
CA GLY A 161 7.47 -21.11 -27.78
C GLY A 161 8.07 -19.76 -28.20
N GLN A 162 7.71 -18.67 -27.51
CA GLN A 162 8.32 -17.35 -27.74
C GLN A 162 9.80 -17.33 -27.34
N LEU A 163 10.13 -17.85 -26.16
CA LEU A 163 11.52 -17.93 -25.68
C LEU A 163 12.39 -18.80 -26.57
N GLU A 164 11.87 -19.90 -27.09
CA GLU A 164 12.56 -20.77 -28.05
C GLU A 164 12.86 -20.02 -29.36
N GLN A 165 11.89 -19.25 -29.88
CA GLN A 165 12.09 -18.42 -31.07
C GLN A 165 13.12 -17.31 -30.84
N GLU A 166 13.06 -16.62 -29.70
CA GLU A 166 14.02 -15.58 -29.32
C GLU A 166 15.43 -16.15 -29.16
N HIS A 167 15.53 -17.30 -28.48
CA HIS A 167 16.79 -18.00 -28.30
C HIS A 167 17.42 -18.36 -29.64
N GLU A 168 16.64 -18.91 -30.57
CA GLU A 168 17.16 -19.25 -31.90
C GLU A 168 17.54 -18.01 -32.71
N ALA A 169 16.74 -16.94 -32.65
CA ALA A 169 17.07 -15.67 -33.29
C ALA A 169 18.39 -15.07 -32.76
N ILE A 170 18.59 -15.09 -31.44
CA ILE A 170 19.83 -14.64 -30.80
C ILE A 170 20.99 -15.53 -31.22
N ARG A 171 20.79 -16.85 -31.26
CA ARG A 171 21.81 -17.82 -31.66
C ARG A 171 22.25 -17.60 -33.11
N VAL A 172 21.31 -17.42 -34.04
CA VAL A 172 21.62 -17.11 -35.44
C VAL A 172 22.41 -15.81 -35.55
N ARG A 173 21.99 -14.75 -34.85
CA ARG A 173 22.72 -13.47 -34.80
C ARG A 173 24.13 -13.63 -34.23
N LEU A 174 24.30 -14.45 -33.20
CA LEU A 174 25.60 -14.75 -32.61
C LEU A 174 26.51 -15.48 -33.60
N VAL A 175 25.98 -16.47 -34.32
CA VAL A 175 26.71 -17.21 -35.37
C VAL A 175 27.14 -16.26 -36.49
N GLN A 176 26.23 -15.39 -36.96
CA GLN A 176 26.54 -14.37 -37.96
C GLN A 176 27.59 -13.37 -37.48
N ALA A 177 27.47 -12.88 -36.23
CA ALA A 177 28.40 -11.92 -35.64
C ALA A 177 29.80 -12.52 -35.42
N ARG A 178 29.89 -13.83 -35.19
CA ARG A 178 31.17 -14.53 -35.08
C ARG A 178 31.87 -14.71 -36.43
N GLY A 179 31.14 -14.70 -37.55
CA GLY A 179 31.69 -14.88 -38.89
C GLY A 179 32.52 -16.17 -39.04
N SER A 180 33.13 -16.40 -40.21
CA SER A 180 34.01 -17.57 -40.45
C SER A 180 35.29 -17.56 -39.60
N ASN A 181 35.55 -16.53 -38.79
CA ASN A 181 36.79 -16.40 -38.05
C ASN A 181 36.65 -15.42 -36.87
N ALA A 182 35.99 -15.83 -35.78
CA ALA A 182 36.15 -15.16 -34.49
C ALA A 182 35.75 -16.08 -33.34
N GLY A 183 36.72 -16.85 -32.82
CA GLY A 183 36.68 -17.19 -31.41
C GLY A 183 36.63 -15.88 -30.62
N THR A 184 35.68 -15.76 -29.68
CA THR A 184 35.63 -14.64 -28.75
C THR A 184 36.98 -14.56 -28.04
N VAL A 185 37.83 -13.60 -28.41
CA VAL A 185 39.15 -13.43 -27.80
C VAL A 185 38.91 -13.20 -26.30
N PRO A 186 39.46 -14.05 -25.42
CA PRO A 186 39.29 -13.90 -23.99
C PRO A 186 39.74 -12.51 -23.55
N VAL A 187 39.03 -11.93 -22.58
CA VAL A 187 39.33 -10.58 -22.08
C VAL A 187 40.79 -10.47 -21.64
N GLN A 188 41.33 -11.52 -21.03
CA GLN A 188 42.72 -11.55 -20.59
C GLN A 188 43.71 -11.39 -21.75
N VAL A 189 43.49 -12.08 -22.86
CA VAL A 189 44.36 -11.98 -24.05
C VAL A 189 44.36 -10.56 -24.63
N LYS A 190 43.21 -9.85 -24.56
CA LYS A 190 43.15 -8.44 -24.99
C LYS A 190 43.92 -7.51 -24.05
N VAL A 191 43.82 -7.74 -22.74
CA VAL A 191 44.54 -6.93 -21.73
C VAL A 191 46.04 -7.14 -21.83
N ASP A 192 46.49 -8.38 -22.02
CA ASP A 192 47.90 -8.70 -22.19
C ASP A 192 48.43 -8.07 -23.49
N ALA A 193 47.71 -8.23 -24.61
CA ALA A 193 48.08 -7.61 -25.89
C ALA A 193 48.14 -6.08 -25.83
N GLU A 194 47.23 -5.43 -25.11
CA GLU A 194 47.25 -3.97 -24.91
C GLU A 194 48.47 -3.54 -24.07
N THR A 195 48.85 -4.34 -23.09
CA THR A 195 50.02 -4.07 -22.23
C THR A 195 51.31 -4.20 -23.02
N ASP A 196 51.42 -5.27 -23.82
CA ASP A 196 52.54 -5.50 -24.72
C ASP A 196 52.63 -4.40 -25.79
N TRP A 197 51.51 -4.01 -26.38
CA TRP A 197 51.45 -2.90 -27.33
C TRP A 197 52.00 -1.61 -26.73
N LYS A 198 51.55 -1.23 -25.53
CA LYS A 198 52.06 -0.05 -24.82
C LYS A 198 53.55 -0.16 -24.52
N HIS A 199 54.01 -1.33 -24.11
CA HIS A 199 55.43 -1.56 -23.84
C HIS A 199 56.28 -1.32 -25.09
N TRP A 200 55.93 -1.98 -26.21
CA TRP A 200 56.67 -1.85 -27.46
C TRP A 200 56.55 -0.46 -28.09
N GLN A 201 55.39 0.19 -27.96
CA GLN A 201 55.19 1.56 -28.40
C GLN A 201 56.11 2.52 -27.63
N ASN A 202 56.21 2.38 -26.30
CA ASN A 202 57.12 3.19 -25.50
C ASN A 202 58.58 2.95 -25.89
N GLN A 203 58.98 1.69 -26.11
CA GLN A 203 60.33 1.36 -26.57
C GLN A 203 60.62 1.97 -27.95
N ALA A 204 59.69 1.89 -28.89
CA ALA A 204 59.82 2.50 -30.21
C ALA A 204 59.96 4.03 -30.11
N ASN A 205 59.18 4.67 -29.23
CA ASN A 205 59.25 6.11 -29.00
C ASN A 205 60.60 6.54 -28.41
N VAL A 206 61.10 5.85 -27.38
CA VAL A 206 62.39 6.13 -26.76
C VAL A 206 63.53 5.92 -27.75
N ARG A 207 63.53 4.80 -28.49
CA ARG A 207 64.53 4.53 -29.52
C ARG A 207 64.49 5.56 -30.64
N GLY A 208 63.30 5.97 -31.07
CA GLY A 208 63.13 7.03 -32.05
C GLY A 208 63.66 8.38 -31.56
N GLN A 209 63.50 8.69 -30.27
CA GLN A 209 64.05 9.90 -29.67
C GLN A 209 65.58 9.87 -29.64
N ILE A 210 66.17 8.77 -29.18
CA ILE A 210 67.64 8.58 -29.16
C ILE A 210 68.20 8.69 -30.59
N CYS A 211 67.55 8.07 -31.57
CA CYS A 211 67.95 8.15 -32.97
C CYS A 211 67.92 9.61 -33.48
N ARG A 212 66.86 10.38 -33.20
CA ARG A 212 66.80 11.82 -33.52
C ARG A 212 67.90 12.63 -32.87
N ASP A 213 68.18 12.39 -31.60
CA ASP A 213 69.18 13.15 -30.84
C ASP A 213 70.60 12.85 -31.35
N LEU A 214 70.92 11.58 -31.60
CA LEU A 214 72.17 11.16 -32.23
C LEU A 214 72.30 11.75 -33.64
N TRP A 215 71.24 11.66 -34.45
CA TRP A 215 71.22 12.21 -35.79
C TRP A 215 71.51 13.71 -35.78
N ARG A 216 70.89 14.47 -34.86
CA ARG A 216 71.14 15.91 -34.73
C ARG A 216 72.61 16.20 -34.47
N MET A 217 73.23 15.51 -33.52
CA MET A 217 74.65 15.67 -33.21
C MET A 217 75.56 15.32 -34.41
N CYS A 218 75.26 14.24 -35.13
CA CYS A 218 76.02 13.89 -36.33
C CYS A 218 75.84 14.94 -37.43
N SER A 219 74.61 15.43 -37.63
CA SER A 219 74.25 16.39 -38.67
C SER A 219 74.87 17.78 -38.48
N GLU A 220 75.22 18.16 -37.24
CA GLU A 220 75.87 19.43 -36.90
C GLU A 220 77.37 19.44 -37.25
N VAL A 221 78.00 18.28 -37.39
CA VAL A 221 79.45 18.12 -37.64
C VAL A 221 79.74 17.67 -39.08
N VAL A 222 78.72 17.67 -39.95
CA VAL A 222 78.88 17.30 -41.35
C VAL A 222 79.68 18.38 -42.09
N PRO A 223 80.78 18.02 -42.76
CA PRO A 223 81.57 18.97 -43.52
C PRO A 223 80.79 19.48 -44.75
N ASP A 224 81.05 20.73 -45.17
CA ASP A 224 80.31 21.44 -46.23
C ASP A 224 80.27 20.74 -47.60
N ASN A 225 81.08 19.70 -47.80
CA ASN A 225 81.16 18.90 -49.02
C ASN A 225 80.24 17.67 -49.05
N MET A 226 79.42 17.44 -48.02
CA MET A 226 78.50 16.29 -47.93
C MET A 226 77.09 16.74 -47.53
N ALA A 227 76.06 16.26 -48.23
CA ALA A 227 74.67 16.53 -47.86
C ALA A 227 74.23 15.63 -46.69
N ARG A 228 73.32 16.13 -45.84
CA ARG A 228 72.80 15.36 -44.69
C ARG A 228 71.99 14.14 -45.13
N GLU A 229 71.34 14.23 -46.27
CA GLU A 229 70.55 13.17 -46.88
C GLU A 229 71.45 12.02 -47.37
N GLU A 230 72.61 12.34 -47.95
CA GLU A 230 73.60 11.34 -48.39
C GLU A 230 74.20 10.59 -47.19
N LEU A 231 74.52 11.32 -46.10
CA LEU A 231 74.98 10.70 -44.85
C LEU A 231 73.93 9.76 -44.23
N TRP A 232 72.63 10.06 -44.37
CA TRP A 232 71.55 9.23 -43.84
C TRP A 232 71.46 7.88 -44.57
N GLU A 233 71.61 7.91 -45.90
CA GLU A 233 71.66 6.70 -46.73
C GLU A 233 72.95 5.90 -46.52
N ASP A 234 74.10 6.57 -46.39
CA ASP A 234 75.40 5.93 -46.12
C ASP A 234 75.44 5.19 -44.78
N LEU A 235 74.73 5.71 -43.77
CA LEU A 235 74.55 5.05 -42.47
C LEU A 235 73.52 3.90 -42.51
N GLY A 236 72.87 3.66 -43.66
CA GLY A 236 71.88 2.61 -43.85
C GLY A 236 70.59 2.83 -43.09
N LEU A 237 70.20 4.08 -42.83
CA LEU A 237 68.98 4.41 -42.09
C LEU A 237 67.77 4.43 -43.03
N GLU A 238 66.78 3.58 -42.75
CA GLU A 238 65.54 3.49 -43.51
C GLU A 238 64.38 4.22 -42.80
N GLY A 239 63.53 4.92 -43.56
CA GLY A 239 62.35 5.60 -43.04
C GLY A 239 62.26 7.09 -43.44
N PRO A 240 61.24 7.82 -42.94
CA PRO A 240 61.08 9.23 -43.25
C PRO A 240 62.28 10.04 -42.71
N PHE A 241 62.90 10.84 -43.58
CA PHE A 241 64.05 11.66 -43.24
C PHE A 241 63.74 12.58 -42.05
N LEU A 242 64.57 12.50 -41.02
CA LEU A 242 64.42 13.26 -39.78
C LEU A 242 64.97 14.68 -40.01
N LYS A 243 64.06 15.66 -40.13
CA LYS A 243 64.38 17.08 -40.26
C LYS A 243 64.91 17.70 -38.97
#